data_AF-A0A498AN17-F1
#
_entry.id   AF-A0A498AN17-F1
#
_cell.length_a   1.000
_cell.length_b   1.000
_cell.length_c   1.000
_cell.angle_alpha   90.00
_cell.angle_beta   90.00
_cell.angle_gamma   90.00
#
_symmetry.space_group_name_H-M   'P 1'
#
loop_
_entity.id
_entity.type
_entity.pdbx_description
1 polymer ?
#
loop_
_entity_poly.entity_id
_entity_poly.type
_entity_poly.pdbx_seq_one_letter_code
_entity_poly.pdbx_strand_id
1 'polypeptide(L)'
;MSHSVAGEPSSAGRRAAPLTTAVYSAAEWDLLTSLPGRVIVAAAAPGPGRPHPGVAAGLAGLDAVAAGRAFDSDLVRAVVAAIYARHDGATDPVERLTDVVDLLAACRAATRVLRRRADPADSAAYRQWVQSVAARVCRAATAGAPGLPPAPADRRFLDRLGGALGLR
;
A
#
# COMPACT_ATOMS: atom_id res chain seq x y z
N MET A 1 29.45 36.54 -39.77
CA MET A 1 29.65 36.55 -38.31
C MET A 1 28.24 36.51 -37.71
N SER A 2 27.53 35.36 -37.66
CA SER A 2 27.66 34.25 -36.69
C SER A 2 27.40 34.78 -35.26
N HIS A 3 26.48 34.30 -34.41
CA HIS A 3 25.77 33.02 -34.27
C HIS A 3 24.39 33.19 -33.59
N SER A 4 23.49 32.26 -33.88
CA SER A 4 22.32 31.90 -33.08
C SER A 4 22.69 31.56 -31.63
N VAL A 5 21.82 31.93 -30.68
CA VAL A 5 21.58 31.13 -29.46
C VAL A 5 20.09 30.90 -29.39
N ALA A 6 19.70 29.72 -29.88
CA ALA A 6 18.40 29.14 -29.62
C ALA A 6 18.31 28.85 -28.12
N GLY A 7 17.25 29.34 -27.48
CA GLY A 7 16.84 28.81 -26.19
C GLY A 7 16.37 27.38 -26.39
N GLU A 8 17.18 26.42 -25.98
CA GLU A 8 16.73 25.04 -25.84
C GLU A 8 15.60 24.99 -24.81
N PRO A 9 14.43 24.39 -25.12
CA PRO A 9 13.47 24.08 -24.09
C PRO A 9 14.08 23.00 -23.18
N SER A 10 14.14 23.32 -21.89
CA SER A 10 14.49 22.38 -20.83
C SER A 10 13.67 21.10 -21.00
N SER A 11 14.31 20.08 -21.56
CA SER A 11 13.77 18.73 -21.60
C SER A 11 13.86 18.20 -20.18
N ALA A 12 12.89 18.60 -19.35
CA ALA A 12 12.59 17.92 -18.11
C ALA A 12 12.38 16.45 -18.48
N GLY A 13 13.40 15.65 -18.22
CA GLY A 13 13.46 14.25 -18.58
C GLY A 13 12.19 13.58 -18.08
N ARG A 14 11.31 13.25 -19.02
CA ARG A 14 10.14 12.42 -18.74
C ARG A 14 10.72 11.11 -18.25
N ARG A 15 10.81 10.92 -16.93
CA ARG A 15 11.19 9.63 -16.34
C ARG A 15 10.27 8.62 -17.01
N ALA A 16 10.85 7.77 -17.85
CA ALA A 16 10.10 6.68 -18.46
C ALA A 16 9.52 5.89 -17.28
N ALA A 17 8.19 5.91 -17.18
CA ALA A 17 7.51 5.17 -16.14
C ALA A 17 7.93 3.70 -16.31
N PRO A 18 8.34 2.98 -15.25
CA PRO A 18 8.72 1.57 -15.36
C PRO A 18 7.65 0.81 -16.15
N LEU A 19 8.04 -0.15 -17.00
CA LEU A 19 7.10 -0.88 -17.86
C LEU A 19 5.92 -1.46 -17.07
N THR A 20 6.17 -1.85 -15.82
CA THR A 20 5.15 -2.33 -14.88
C THR A 20 4.11 -1.29 -14.49
N THR A 21 4.40 0.00 -14.58
CA THR A 21 3.47 1.11 -14.28
C THR A 21 2.71 1.61 -15.51
N ALA A 22 3.31 1.50 -16.69
CA ALA A 22 2.74 2.02 -17.95
C ALA A 22 1.43 1.33 -18.36
N VAL A 23 1.15 0.14 -17.81
CA VAL A 23 -0.07 -0.64 -18.06
C VAL A 23 -1.27 -0.16 -17.24
N TYR A 24 -1.09 0.77 -16.30
CA TYR A 24 -2.17 1.29 -15.45
C TYR A 24 -2.55 2.71 -15.84
N SER A 25 -3.85 3.01 -15.81
CA SER A 25 -4.30 4.41 -15.80
C SER A 25 -3.90 5.10 -14.48
N ALA A 26 -3.91 6.43 -14.47
CA ALA A 26 -3.56 7.20 -13.27
C ALA A 26 -4.42 6.83 -12.05
N ALA A 27 -5.74 6.61 -12.24
CA ALA A 27 -6.65 6.20 -11.18
C ALA A 27 -6.41 4.76 -10.69
N GLU A 28 -6.08 3.84 -11.60
CA GLU A 28 -5.71 2.46 -11.23
C GLU A 28 -4.40 2.45 -10.44
N TRP A 29 -3.42 3.25 -10.86
CA TRP A 29 -2.13 3.37 -10.17
C TRP A 29 -2.28 4.03 -8.79
N ASP A 30 -3.11 5.07 -8.67
CA ASP A 30 -3.40 5.70 -7.39
C ASP A 30 -4.11 4.74 -6.43
N LEU A 31 -5.04 3.92 -6.93
CA LEU A 31 -5.67 2.86 -6.15
C LEU A 31 -4.64 1.88 -5.59
N LEU A 32 -3.67 1.43 -6.41
CA LEU A 32 -2.64 0.49 -5.96
C LEU A 32 -1.65 1.12 -4.97
N THR A 33 -1.28 2.38 -5.16
CA THR A 33 -0.29 3.06 -4.31
C THR A 33 -0.87 3.59 -2.99
N SER A 34 -2.16 3.92 -2.94
CA SER A 34 -2.82 4.37 -1.71
C SER A 34 -3.22 3.24 -0.76
N LEU A 35 -3.41 2.02 -1.28
CA LEU A 35 -4.00 0.91 -0.53
C LEU A 35 -3.17 0.46 0.68
N PRO A 36 -1.83 0.33 0.62
CA PRO A 36 -1.03 -0.03 1.79
C PRO A 36 -1.18 0.96 2.95
N GLY A 37 -1.20 2.27 2.67
CA GLY A 37 -1.40 3.31 3.69
C GLY A 37 -2.78 3.21 4.35
N ARG A 38 -3.84 3.03 3.53
CA ARG A 38 -5.21 2.81 4.03
C ARG A 38 -5.35 1.57 4.90
N VAL A 39 -4.62 0.50 4.56
CA VAL A 39 -4.56 -0.73 5.37
C VAL A 39 -3.91 -0.48 6.72
N ILE A 40 -2.82 0.29 6.79
CA ILE A 40 -2.18 0.65 8.06
C ILE A 40 -3.17 1.40 8.96
N VAL A 41 -3.83 2.43 8.43
CA VAL A 41 -4.82 3.23 9.18
C VAL A 41 -5.97 2.36 9.71
N ALA A 42 -6.54 1.49 8.88
CA ALA A 42 -7.64 0.63 9.31
C ALA A 42 -7.20 -0.47 10.30
N ALA A 43 -6.00 -1.02 10.14
CA ALA A 43 -5.44 -1.99 11.07
C ALA A 43 -5.11 -1.36 12.43
N ALA A 44 -4.67 -0.11 12.42
CA ALA A 44 -4.44 0.73 13.60
C ALA A 44 -5.68 1.55 14.01
N ALA A 45 -6.88 1.17 13.60
CA ALA A 45 -8.08 1.81 14.13
C ALA A 45 -8.43 1.21 15.51
N PRO A 46 -8.70 2.03 16.54
CA PRO A 46 -9.20 1.53 17.81
C PRO A 46 -10.57 0.88 17.63
N GLY A 47 -10.91 -0.07 18.50
CA GLY A 47 -12.18 -0.78 18.44
C GLY A 47 -12.44 -1.64 19.67
N PRO A 48 -13.65 -2.23 19.79
CA PRO A 48 -14.00 -3.05 20.95
C PRO A 48 -13.01 -4.20 21.15
N GLY A 49 -12.35 -4.23 22.31
CA GLY A 49 -11.33 -5.24 22.63
C GLY A 49 -9.97 -5.05 21.95
N ARG A 50 -9.74 -3.91 21.28
CA ARG A 50 -8.41 -3.49 20.82
C ARG A 50 -7.85 -2.43 21.76
N PRO A 51 -6.62 -2.58 22.28
CA PRO A 51 -5.93 -1.47 22.91
C PRO A 51 -5.76 -0.35 21.89
N HIS A 52 -5.67 0.91 22.35
CA HIS A 52 -5.32 2.01 21.46
C HIS A 52 -3.98 1.67 20.78
N PRO A 53 -3.92 1.63 19.46
CA PRO A 53 -2.71 1.27 18.76
C PRO A 53 -1.67 2.34 19.04
N GLY A 54 -0.61 1.95 19.74
CA GLY A 54 0.52 2.82 20.01
C GLY A 54 1.32 3.10 18.73
N VAL A 55 2.26 4.04 18.84
CA VAL A 55 3.20 4.42 17.78
C VAL A 55 3.88 3.18 17.15
N ALA A 56 4.16 2.14 17.95
CA ALA A 56 4.74 0.88 17.49
C ALA A 56 3.91 0.18 16.38
N ALA A 57 2.58 0.25 16.43
CA ALA A 57 1.73 -0.37 15.41
C ALA A 57 1.82 0.38 14.07
N GLY A 58 1.86 1.72 14.12
CA GLY A 58 2.09 2.54 12.93
C GLY A 58 3.47 2.33 12.31
N LEU A 59 4.53 2.31 13.13
CA LEU A 59 5.90 2.04 12.68
C LEU A 59 6.02 0.64 12.05
N ALA A 60 5.44 -0.39 12.68
CA ALA A 60 5.42 -1.73 12.11
C ALA A 60 4.72 -1.80 10.75
N GLY A 61 3.72 -0.94 10.51
CA GLY A 61 3.07 -0.77 9.21
C GLY A 61 4.00 -0.15 8.17
N LEU A 62 4.69 0.93 8.54
CA LEU A 62 5.65 1.60 7.66
C LEU A 62 6.84 0.69 7.31
N ASP A 63 7.37 -0.03 8.30
CA ASP A 63 8.41 -1.04 8.09
C ASP A 63 7.92 -2.17 7.17
N ALA A 64 6.66 -2.58 7.29
CA ALA A 64 6.06 -3.57 6.39
C ALA A 64 5.95 -3.08 4.94
N VAL A 65 5.63 -1.79 4.76
CA VAL A 65 5.63 -1.16 3.43
C VAL A 65 7.05 -1.09 2.88
N ALA A 66 8.02 -0.66 3.69
CA ALA A 66 9.43 -0.63 3.31
C ALA A 66 9.98 -2.01 2.93
N ALA A 67 9.55 -3.07 3.64
CA ALA A 67 9.93 -4.45 3.33
C ALA A 67 9.49 -4.89 1.92
N GLY A 68 8.50 -4.23 1.31
CA GLY A 68 8.12 -4.45 -0.08
C GLY A 68 9.25 -4.23 -1.09
N ARG A 69 10.27 -3.43 -0.75
CA ARG A 69 11.47 -3.25 -1.60
C ARG A 69 12.25 -4.54 -1.84
N ALA A 70 12.16 -5.49 -0.92
CA ALA A 70 12.85 -6.78 -0.99
C ALA A 70 12.00 -7.90 -1.62
N PHE A 71 10.75 -7.61 -2.03
CA PHE A 71 9.91 -8.61 -2.70
C PHE A 71 10.43 -8.91 -4.10
N ASP A 72 10.31 -10.17 -4.51
CA ASP A 72 10.59 -10.62 -5.87
C ASP A 72 9.39 -10.37 -6.80
N SER A 73 8.96 -9.12 -6.87
CA SER A 73 7.87 -8.66 -7.74
C SER A 73 8.15 -7.23 -8.16
N ASP A 74 8.28 -7.01 -9.48
CA ASP A 74 8.54 -5.68 -10.03
C ASP A 74 7.39 -4.72 -9.73
N LEU A 75 6.15 -5.23 -9.76
CA LEU A 75 4.98 -4.46 -9.36
C LEU A 75 5.08 -3.97 -7.92
N VAL A 76 5.40 -4.84 -6.96
CA VAL A 76 5.51 -4.46 -5.55
C VAL A 76 6.61 -3.43 -5.35
N ARG A 77 7.79 -3.65 -5.95
CA ARG A 77 8.91 -2.70 -5.90
C ARG A 77 8.53 -1.34 -6.49
N ALA A 78 7.82 -1.32 -7.62
CA ALA A 78 7.36 -0.09 -8.26
C ALA A 78 6.32 0.66 -7.41
N VAL A 79 5.38 -0.05 -6.79
CA VAL A 79 4.39 0.56 -5.88
C VAL A 79 5.09 1.20 -4.69
N VAL A 80 6.05 0.51 -4.06
CA VAL A 80 6.80 1.06 -2.93
C VAL A 80 7.59 2.30 -3.36
N ALA A 81 8.29 2.25 -4.50
CA ALA A 81 9.01 3.41 -5.01
C ALA A 81 8.08 4.62 -5.23
N ALA A 82 6.88 4.41 -5.76
CA ALA A 82 5.91 5.47 -5.99
C ALA A 82 5.34 6.05 -4.69
N ILE A 83 5.11 5.22 -3.66
CA ILE A 83 4.69 5.69 -2.32
C ILE A 83 5.73 6.67 -1.78
N TYR A 84 7.01 6.31 -1.81
CA TYR A 84 8.06 7.18 -1.29
C TYR A 84 8.27 8.44 -2.15
N ALA A 85 8.21 8.34 -3.48
CA ALA A 85 8.34 9.50 -4.36
C ALA A 85 7.20 10.53 -4.20
N ARG A 86 6.00 10.10 -3.77
CA ARG A 86 4.86 11.00 -3.49
C ARG A 86 5.10 11.82 -2.22
N HIS A 87 5.74 11.22 -1.21
CA HIS A 87 6.04 11.89 0.06
C HIS A 87 7.06 13.02 -0.08
N ASP A 88 7.86 13.04 -1.15
CA ASP A 88 8.82 14.11 -1.42
C ASP A 88 8.17 15.42 -1.95
N GLY A 89 6.86 15.43 -2.27
CA GLY A 89 6.22 16.52 -3.03
C GLY A 89 5.03 17.25 -2.38
N ALA A 90 4.18 16.60 -1.58
CA ALA A 90 3.05 17.26 -0.89
C ALA A 90 2.43 16.30 0.13
N THR A 91 2.10 16.82 1.31
CA THR A 91 1.33 16.06 2.33
C THR A 91 -0.14 16.35 2.11
N ASP A 92 -0.85 15.53 1.35
CA ASP A 92 -2.30 15.46 1.51
C ASP A 92 -2.56 14.73 2.83
N PRO A 93 -3.29 15.34 3.77
CA PRO A 93 -3.56 14.67 5.03
C PRO A 93 -4.39 13.44 4.72
N VAL A 94 -3.92 12.28 5.21
CA VAL A 94 -4.67 11.02 5.23
C VAL A 94 -5.79 11.18 6.28
N GLU A 95 -6.69 12.15 6.06
CA GLU A 95 -7.64 12.64 7.06
C GLU A 95 -9.01 11.99 6.94
N ARG A 96 -9.25 11.21 5.89
CA ARG A 96 -10.39 10.30 5.89
C ARG A 96 -10.01 9.06 6.66
N LEU A 97 -10.46 9.02 7.92
CA LEU A 97 -10.67 7.79 8.68
C LEU A 97 -11.20 6.74 7.69
N THR A 98 -10.35 5.80 7.32
CA THR A 98 -10.71 4.86 6.26
C THR A 98 -11.78 3.93 6.82
N ASP A 99 -13.02 4.06 6.33
CA ASP A 99 -14.05 3.08 6.62
C ASP A 99 -13.56 1.70 6.12
N VAL A 100 -13.64 0.70 6.99
CA VAL A 100 -13.28 -0.68 6.68
C VAL A 100 -14.09 -1.19 5.50
N VAL A 101 -15.35 -0.78 5.34
CA VAL A 101 -16.19 -1.17 4.19
C VAL A 101 -15.57 -0.65 2.88
N ASP A 102 -15.19 0.63 2.85
CA ASP A 102 -14.55 1.26 1.70
C ASP A 102 -13.17 0.68 1.40
N LEU A 103 -12.40 0.32 2.44
CA LEU A 103 -11.13 -0.37 2.29
C LEU A 103 -11.32 -1.74 1.62
N LEU A 104 -12.28 -2.54 2.09
CA LEU A 104 -12.55 -3.85 1.52
C LEU A 104 -13.08 -3.73 0.09
N ALA A 105 -13.87 -2.70 -0.23
CA ALA A 105 -14.28 -2.39 -1.60
C ALA A 105 -13.07 -2.03 -2.48
N ALA A 106 -12.16 -1.20 -1.98
CA ALA A 106 -10.91 -0.84 -2.66
C ALA A 106 -10.00 -2.06 -2.90
N CYS A 107 -9.88 -2.98 -1.93
CA CYS A 107 -9.13 -4.23 -2.09
C CYS A 107 -9.69 -5.11 -3.21
N ARG A 108 -11.03 -5.23 -3.30
CA ARG A 108 -11.69 -5.96 -4.40
C ARG A 108 -11.48 -5.26 -5.74
N ALA A 109 -11.53 -3.93 -5.77
CA ALA A 109 -11.27 -3.15 -6.97
C ALA A 109 -9.81 -3.34 -7.44
N ALA A 110 -8.84 -3.23 -6.55
CA ALA A 110 -7.43 -3.49 -6.84
C ALA A 110 -7.23 -4.92 -7.37
N THR A 111 -7.84 -5.93 -6.74
CA THR A 111 -7.77 -7.31 -7.21
C THR A 111 -8.33 -7.47 -8.63
N ARG A 112 -9.43 -6.78 -8.97
CA ARG A 112 -9.98 -6.78 -10.33
C ARG A 112 -9.05 -6.11 -11.34
N VAL A 113 -8.40 -5.01 -10.96
CA VAL A 113 -7.42 -4.30 -11.80
C VAL A 113 -6.21 -5.21 -12.06
N LEU A 114 -5.64 -5.79 -11.01
CA LEU A 114 -4.48 -6.66 -11.10
C LEU A 114 -4.77 -7.90 -11.95
N ARG A 115 -5.94 -8.52 -11.80
CA ARG A 115 -6.35 -9.65 -12.64
C ARG A 115 -6.47 -9.31 -14.14
N ARG A 116 -6.69 -8.05 -14.49
CA ARG A 116 -6.83 -7.60 -15.89
C ARG A 116 -5.52 -7.13 -16.50
N ARG A 117 -4.57 -6.64 -15.68
CA ARG A 117 -3.41 -5.88 -16.14
C ARG A 117 -2.05 -6.47 -15.74
N ALA A 118 -1.98 -7.18 -14.61
CA ALA A 118 -0.75 -7.79 -14.12
C ALA A 118 -0.68 -9.27 -14.48
N ASP A 119 0.52 -9.82 -14.59
CA ASP A 119 0.68 -11.27 -14.61
C ASP A 119 0.23 -11.88 -13.27
N PRO A 120 -0.10 -13.19 -13.24
CA PRO A 120 -0.60 -13.84 -12.04
C PRO A 120 0.36 -13.80 -10.85
N ALA A 121 1.68 -13.80 -11.07
CA ALA A 121 2.68 -13.82 -10.02
C ALA A 121 2.79 -12.44 -9.34
N ASP A 122 2.91 -11.36 -10.10
CA ASP A 122 2.90 -9.99 -9.56
C ASP A 122 1.58 -9.67 -8.86
N SER A 123 0.47 -10.10 -9.46
CA SER A 123 -0.86 -9.98 -8.87
C SER A 123 -0.95 -10.67 -7.51
N ALA A 124 -0.41 -11.89 -7.37
CA ALA A 124 -0.39 -12.62 -6.11
C ALA A 124 0.56 -11.98 -5.10
N ALA A 125 1.77 -11.61 -5.52
CA ALA A 125 2.77 -10.97 -4.68
C ALA A 125 2.25 -9.66 -4.07
N TYR A 126 1.61 -8.80 -4.87
CA TYR A 126 1.00 -7.57 -4.37
C TYR A 126 -0.06 -7.84 -3.31
N ARG A 127 -0.98 -8.79 -3.56
CA ARG A 127 -2.07 -9.11 -2.61
C ARG A 127 -1.51 -9.67 -1.30
N GLN A 128 -0.55 -10.58 -1.37
CA GLN A 128 0.14 -11.13 -0.20
C GLN A 128 0.91 -10.06 0.57
N TRP A 129 1.62 -9.18 -0.13
CA TRP A 129 2.34 -8.07 0.48
C TRP A 129 1.41 -7.15 1.27
N VAL A 130 0.29 -6.72 0.66
CA VAL A 130 -0.73 -5.90 1.34
C VAL A 130 -1.29 -6.59 2.59
N GLN A 131 -1.64 -7.89 2.49
CA GLN A 131 -2.09 -8.67 3.66
C GLN A 131 -1.01 -8.73 4.75
N SER A 132 0.26 -8.83 4.36
CA SER A 132 1.39 -8.88 5.29
C SER A 132 1.62 -7.55 6.02
N VAL A 133 1.26 -6.42 5.42
CA VAL A 133 1.27 -5.09 6.07
C VAL A 133 0.27 -5.08 7.21
N ALA A 134 -1.00 -5.45 6.94
CA ALA A 134 -2.03 -5.56 7.97
C ALA A 134 -1.62 -6.47 9.12
N ALA A 135 -1.07 -7.65 8.79
CA ALA A 135 -0.67 -8.64 9.78
C ALA A 135 0.43 -8.11 10.73
N ARG A 136 1.39 -7.31 10.22
CA ARG A 136 2.44 -6.71 11.06
C ARG A 136 1.88 -5.63 11.98
N VAL A 137 0.97 -4.79 11.50
CA VAL A 137 0.30 -3.77 12.32
C VAL A 137 -0.49 -4.42 13.46
N CYS A 138 -1.34 -5.42 13.15
CA CYS A 138 -2.13 -6.13 14.15
C CYS A 138 -1.24 -6.82 15.20
N ARG A 139 -0.15 -7.48 14.79
CA ARG A 139 0.81 -8.10 15.74
C ARG A 139 1.48 -7.08 16.65
N ALA A 140 1.91 -5.94 16.12
CA ALA A 140 2.55 -4.90 16.90
C ALA A 140 1.57 -4.24 17.90
N ALA A 141 0.30 -4.12 17.54
CA ALA A 141 -0.74 -3.65 18.46
C ALA A 141 -0.98 -4.60 19.65
N THR A 142 -0.71 -5.91 19.48
CA THR A 142 -0.81 -6.91 20.56
C THR A 142 0.50 -7.14 21.32
N ALA A 143 1.64 -6.66 20.81
CA ALA A 143 2.96 -6.91 21.39
C ALA A 143 3.17 -6.29 22.79
N GLY A 144 2.30 -5.36 23.20
CA GLY A 144 2.27 -4.84 24.58
C GLY A 144 1.77 -5.85 25.63
N ALA A 145 1.27 -7.02 25.21
CA ALA A 145 0.82 -8.11 26.09
C ALA A 145 1.42 -9.46 25.64
N PRO A 146 2.71 -9.74 25.89
CA PRO A 146 3.36 -10.99 25.50
C PRO A 146 2.61 -12.20 26.11
N GLY A 147 2.21 -13.14 25.25
CA GLY A 147 1.49 -14.36 25.63
C GLY A 147 -0.03 -14.34 25.40
N LEU A 148 -0.63 -13.19 25.07
CA LEU A 148 -2.03 -13.15 24.66
C LEU A 148 -2.19 -13.52 23.17
N PRO A 149 -3.23 -14.30 22.80
CA PRO A 149 -3.56 -14.50 21.40
C PRO A 149 -3.94 -13.16 20.72
N PRO A 150 -3.77 -13.04 19.39
CA PRO A 150 -4.19 -11.85 18.66
C PRO A 150 -5.65 -11.53 18.96
N ALA A 151 -5.97 -10.25 19.13
CA ALA A 151 -7.32 -9.83 19.47
C ALA A 151 -8.34 -10.41 18.46
N PRO A 152 -9.50 -10.91 18.89
CA PRO A 152 -10.50 -11.46 17.98
C PRO A 152 -10.91 -10.50 16.85
N ALA A 153 -10.86 -9.19 17.12
CA ALA A 153 -11.08 -8.13 16.14
C ALA A 153 -10.00 -8.11 15.03
N ASP A 154 -8.73 -8.30 15.39
CA ASP A 154 -7.62 -8.40 14.43
C ASP A 154 -7.75 -9.60 13.52
N ARG A 155 -8.08 -10.76 14.10
CA ARG A 155 -8.32 -11.97 13.31
C ARG A 155 -9.46 -11.77 12.32
N ARG A 156 -10.60 -11.23 12.77
CA ARG A 156 -11.75 -10.93 11.89
C ARG A 156 -11.40 -9.92 10.80
N PHE A 157 -10.59 -8.91 11.12
CA PHE A 157 -10.13 -7.93 10.14
C PHE A 157 -9.24 -8.58 9.07
N LEU A 158 -8.21 -9.33 9.48
CA LEU A 158 -7.30 -10.04 8.58
C LEU A 158 -8.04 -11.06 7.71
N ASP A 159 -9.05 -11.72 8.26
CA ASP A 159 -9.91 -12.66 7.55
C ASP A 159 -10.74 -11.99 6.46
N ARG A 160 -11.36 -10.85 6.77
CA ARG A 160 -12.12 -10.05 5.79
C ARG A 160 -11.22 -9.46 4.71
N LEU A 161 -10.04 -8.96 5.10
CA LEU A 161 -9.04 -8.42 4.19
C LEU A 161 -8.55 -9.51 3.22
N GLY A 162 -8.20 -10.69 3.74
CA GLY A 162 -7.78 -11.82 2.92
C GLY A 162 -8.87 -12.28 1.94
N GLY A 163 -10.14 -12.27 2.36
CA GLY A 163 -11.27 -12.52 1.47
C GLY A 163 -11.43 -11.45 0.38
N ALA A 164 -11.26 -10.16 0.71
CA ALA A 164 -11.33 -9.07 -0.26
C ALA A 164 -10.15 -9.05 -1.25
N LEU A 165 -8.99 -9.57 -0.83
CA LEU A 165 -7.79 -9.77 -1.65
C LEU A 165 -7.78 -11.12 -2.38
N GLY A 166 -8.79 -11.97 -2.22
CA GLY A 166 -8.84 -13.29 -2.87
C GLY A 166 -7.64 -14.18 -2.53
N LEU A 167 -7.23 -14.19 -1.25
CA LEU A 167 -6.14 -15.02 -0.71
C LEU A 167 -6.67 -16.27 0.03
N ARG A 168 -7.95 -16.60 -0.16
CA ARG A 168 -8.65 -17.72 0.47
C ARG A 168 -9.15 -18.68 -0.58
#